data_AF-A0A1H4WCF1-F1
#
_entry.id   AF-A0A1H4WCF1-F1
#
_cell.length_a   1.000
_cell.length_b   1.000
_cell.length_c   1.000
_cell.angle_alpha   90.00
_cell.angle_beta   90.00
_cell.angle_gamma   90.00
#
_symmetry.space_group_name_H-M   'P 1'
#
loop_
_entity.id
_entity.type
_entity.pdbx_description
1 polymer ?
#
loop_
_entity_poly.entity_id
_entity_poly.type
_entity_poly.pdbx_seq_one_letter_code
_entity_poly.pdbx_strand_id
1 'polypeptide(L)'
;MKEGPKLTISDFQSIKSNEELIEVVKKKGISIEKVESKIKYENELKLLQVELVKLQQWIAKNNKRVAVIFEGRDAAGKGGSIRRFTEHLNPRTMRLVALNKPTEVEKGQWYFQRYIKELPNPGEIVFFDRSWYNRAVVEPVMGFCTENQYKKFLVQVPEFEHMLYEDGVVIIKFWLSISKTEQLRRFNARNNDPLKRWKFSPVDKKGQELWDKYTFYKDEMFSKTHTTYSPWIAVKTNDKKKARIECIRHVLSQFNYEGKEESKTILNPDPNVVMRYYRSVNHLD
;
A
#
# COMPACT_ATOMS: atom_id res chain seq x y z
N MET A 1 -16.85 12.74 -28.85
CA MET A 1 -15.88 11.62 -28.94
C MET A 1 -16.44 10.63 -29.95
N LYS A 2 -15.70 10.25 -31.00
CA LYS A 2 -16.17 9.20 -31.92
C LYS A 2 -16.35 7.92 -31.11
N GLU A 3 -17.52 7.31 -31.19
CA GLU A 3 -17.73 6.00 -30.56
C GLU A 3 -16.84 4.98 -31.27
N GLY A 4 -15.91 4.38 -30.54
CA GLY A 4 -15.10 3.29 -31.06
C GLY A 4 -15.96 2.06 -31.38
N PRO A 5 -15.38 1.01 -31.97
CA PRO A 5 -16.10 -0.23 -32.22
C PRO A 5 -16.69 -0.78 -30.91
N LYS A 6 -17.98 -1.13 -30.95
CA LYS A 6 -18.74 -1.65 -29.80
C LYS A 6 -19.46 -2.93 -30.18
N LEU A 7 -19.65 -3.79 -29.19
CA LEU A 7 -20.58 -4.91 -29.29
C LEU A 7 -22.01 -4.39 -29.18
N THR A 8 -22.89 -4.90 -30.03
CA THR A 8 -24.33 -4.62 -30.06
C THR A 8 -25.10 -5.89 -29.70
N ILE A 9 -26.37 -5.74 -29.30
CA ILE A 9 -27.23 -6.89 -28.97
C ILE A 9 -27.30 -7.91 -30.12
N SER A 10 -27.29 -7.43 -31.37
CA SER A 10 -27.28 -8.29 -32.57
C SER A 10 -26.06 -9.20 -32.66
N ASP A 11 -24.90 -8.79 -32.12
CA ASP A 11 -23.71 -9.63 -32.12
C ASP A 11 -23.90 -10.86 -31.23
N PHE A 12 -24.64 -10.71 -30.13
CA PHE A 12 -24.90 -11.79 -29.17
C PHE A 12 -26.03 -12.72 -29.59
N GLN A 13 -26.85 -12.35 -30.58
CA GLN A 13 -27.93 -13.19 -31.08
C GLN A 13 -27.42 -14.40 -31.88
N SER A 14 -26.24 -14.29 -32.50
CA SER A 14 -25.63 -15.36 -33.29
C SER A 14 -24.56 -16.16 -32.55
N ILE A 15 -24.08 -15.68 -31.40
CA ILE A 15 -22.99 -16.30 -30.63
C ILE A 15 -23.56 -17.38 -29.70
N LYS A 16 -23.03 -18.61 -29.83
CA LYS A 16 -23.37 -19.77 -28.98
C LYS A 16 -22.18 -20.28 -28.18
N SER A 17 -20.97 -19.81 -28.46
CA SER A 17 -19.75 -20.25 -27.77
C SER A 17 -18.81 -19.09 -27.44
N ASN A 18 -17.86 -19.32 -26.53
CA ASN A 18 -16.81 -18.35 -26.20
C ASN A 18 -15.89 -18.07 -27.40
N GLU A 19 -15.67 -19.08 -28.25
CA GLU A 19 -14.84 -18.98 -29.45
C GLU A 19 -15.45 -18.02 -30.46
N GLU A 20 -16.75 -18.15 -30.73
CA GLU A 20 -17.50 -17.26 -31.62
C GLU A 20 -17.52 -15.81 -31.09
N LEU A 21 -17.63 -15.61 -29.78
CA LEU A 21 -17.52 -14.28 -29.18
C LEU A 21 -16.15 -13.64 -29.43
N ILE A 22 -15.08 -14.41 -29.26
CA ILE A 22 -13.70 -13.94 -29.51
C ILE A 22 -13.52 -13.58 -30.98
N GLU A 23 -14.06 -14.37 -31.91
CA GLU A 23 -14.02 -14.08 -33.34
C GLU A 23 -14.74 -12.78 -33.69
N VAL A 24 -15.93 -12.54 -33.15
CA VAL A 24 -16.68 -11.30 -33.37
C VAL A 24 -15.91 -10.10 -32.82
N VAL A 25 -15.33 -10.22 -31.63
CA VAL A 25 -14.49 -9.18 -31.01
C VAL A 25 -13.27 -8.87 -31.88
N LYS A 26 -12.58 -9.89 -32.41
CA LYS A 26 -11.46 -9.74 -33.35
C LYS A 26 -11.90 -9.07 -34.65
N LYS A 27 -13.00 -9.55 -35.25
CA LYS A 27 -13.55 -9.05 -36.52
C LYS A 27 -13.95 -7.56 -36.43
N LYS A 28 -14.47 -7.14 -35.28
CA LYS A 28 -14.81 -5.73 -35.03
C LYS A 28 -13.62 -4.86 -34.62
N GLY A 29 -12.40 -5.43 -34.52
CA GLY A 29 -11.21 -4.69 -34.10
C GLY A 29 -11.30 -4.16 -32.67
N ILE A 30 -12.06 -4.81 -31.79
CA ILE A 30 -12.20 -4.40 -30.40
C ILE A 30 -11.00 -4.93 -29.62
N SER A 31 -10.16 -4.02 -29.09
CA SER A 31 -9.00 -4.40 -28.28
C SER A 31 -9.42 -5.08 -26.96
N ILE A 32 -8.88 -6.27 -26.71
CA ILE A 32 -9.10 -7.06 -25.48
C ILE A 32 -7.97 -6.94 -24.45
N GLU A 33 -6.91 -6.19 -24.75
CA GLU A 33 -5.70 -6.08 -23.91
C GLU A 33 -6.03 -5.70 -22.45
N LYS A 34 -6.98 -4.78 -22.26
CA LYS A 34 -7.42 -4.35 -20.92
C LYS A 34 -8.14 -5.47 -20.15
N VAL A 35 -8.89 -6.31 -20.85
CA VAL A 35 -9.60 -7.46 -20.29
C VAL A 35 -8.59 -8.54 -19.91
N GLU A 36 -7.69 -8.89 -20.82
CA GLU A 36 -6.61 -9.86 -20.58
C GLU A 36 -5.72 -9.44 -19.40
N SER A 37 -5.28 -8.18 -19.38
CA SER A 37 -4.50 -7.60 -18.27
C SER A 37 -5.27 -7.67 -16.95
N LYS A 38 -6.59 -7.46 -16.96
CA LYS A 38 -7.42 -7.59 -15.77
C LYS A 38 -7.49 -9.05 -15.31
N ILE A 39 -7.79 -9.99 -16.20
CA ILE A 39 -7.85 -11.42 -15.88
C ILE A 39 -6.52 -11.89 -15.30
N LYS A 40 -5.39 -11.54 -15.94
CA LYS A 40 -4.05 -11.88 -15.46
C LYS A 40 -3.80 -11.35 -14.05
N TYR A 41 -4.15 -10.09 -13.79
CA TYR A 41 -4.02 -9.49 -12.46
C TYR A 41 -4.88 -10.20 -11.40
N GLU A 42 -6.16 -10.49 -11.70
CA GLU A 42 -7.05 -11.13 -10.71
C GLU A 42 -6.61 -12.58 -10.43
N ASN A 43 -6.15 -13.31 -11.44
CA ASN A 43 -5.61 -14.67 -11.28
C ASN A 43 -4.35 -14.66 -10.40
N GLU A 44 -3.41 -13.74 -10.68
CA GLU A 44 -2.18 -13.59 -9.90
C GLU A 44 -2.49 -13.20 -8.45
N LEU A 45 -3.38 -12.22 -8.26
CA LEU A 45 -3.81 -11.77 -6.93
C LEU A 45 -4.43 -12.92 -6.13
N LYS A 46 -5.28 -13.75 -6.76
CA LYS A 46 -5.90 -14.90 -6.11
C LYS A 46 -4.86 -15.89 -5.57
N LEU A 47 -3.84 -16.20 -6.38
CA LEU A 47 -2.76 -17.10 -5.95
C LEU A 47 -1.99 -16.51 -4.76
N LEU A 48 -1.66 -15.22 -4.81
CA LEU A 48 -1.00 -14.54 -3.69
C LEU A 48 -1.88 -14.45 -2.43
N GLN A 49 -3.19 -14.32 -2.58
CA GLN A 49 -4.12 -14.32 -1.44
C GLN A 49 -4.24 -15.71 -0.78
N VAL A 50 -4.09 -16.80 -1.54
CA VAL A 50 -3.96 -18.15 -0.96
C VAL A 50 -2.72 -18.22 -0.06
N GLU A 51 -1.59 -17.70 -0.54
CA GLU A 51 -0.35 -17.66 0.24
C GLU A 51 -0.45 -16.73 1.46
N LEU A 52 -1.20 -15.63 1.37
CA LEU A 52 -1.49 -14.78 2.54
C LEU A 52 -2.30 -15.52 3.62
N VAL A 53 -3.23 -16.39 3.24
CA VAL A 53 -3.97 -17.23 4.21
C VAL A 53 -3.03 -18.21 4.91
N LYS A 54 -2.12 -18.88 4.17
CA LYS A 54 -1.09 -19.75 4.75
C LYS A 54 -0.19 -18.97 5.71
N LEU A 55 0.29 -17.80 5.29
CA LEU A 55 1.09 -16.92 6.14
C LEU A 55 0.35 -16.55 7.42
N GLN A 56 -0.93 -16.16 7.34
CA GLN A 56 -1.71 -15.79 8.53
C GLN A 56 -1.86 -16.96 9.51
N GLN A 57 -2.14 -18.17 9.00
CA GLN A 57 -2.22 -19.37 9.84
C GLN A 57 -0.88 -19.64 10.53
N TRP A 58 0.23 -19.50 9.80
CA TRP A 58 1.56 -19.68 10.35
C TRP A 58 1.90 -18.61 11.41
N ILE A 59 1.55 -17.34 11.18
CA ILE A 59 1.71 -16.25 12.16
C ILE A 59 1.00 -16.61 13.46
N ALA A 60 -0.27 -17.04 13.37
CA ALA A 60 -1.07 -17.44 14.52
C ALA A 60 -0.48 -18.65 15.26
N LYS A 61 -0.15 -19.73 14.54
CA LYS A 61 0.44 -20.96 15.09
C LYS A 61 1.76 -20.71 15.83
N ASN A 62 2.55 -19.76 15.36
CA ASN A 62 3.88 -19.45 15.90
C ASN A 62 3.89 -18.20 16.79
N ASN A 63 2.72 -17.67 17.16
CA ASN A 63 2.58 -16.47 17.99
C ASN A 63 3.40 -15.27 17.48
N LYS A 64 3.60 -15.15 16.17
CA LYS A 64 4.34 -14.03 15.57
C LYS A 64 3.51 -12.76 15.65
N ARG A 65 4.19 -11.63 15.74
CA ARG A 65 3.59 -10.29 15.83
C ARG A 65 4.05 -9.49 14.64
N VAL A 66 3.13 -9.15 13.73
CA VAL A 66 3.50 -8.52 12.44
C VAL A 66 2.79 -7.18 12.28
N ALA A 67 3.53 -6.11 12.06
CA ALA A 67 3.01 -4.79 11.74
C ALA A 67 3.41 -4.40 10.30
N VAL A 68 2.43 -4.14 9.44
CA VAL A 68 2.64 -3.72 8.06
C VAL A 68 2.18 -2.26 7.90
N ILE A 69 3.13 -1.37 7.73
CA ILE A 69 2.92 0.09 7.68
C ILE A 69 2.84 0.54 6.23
N PHE A 70 1.74 1.22 5.88
CA PHE A 70 1.58 1.86 4.58
C PHE A 70 1.66 3.37 4.74
N GLU A 71 2.78 3.94 4.29
CA GLU A 71 2.97 5.37 4.08
C GLU A 71 3.06 5.71 2.59
N GLY A 72 3.10 7.00 2.30
CA GLY A 72 3.20 7.53 0.94
C GLY A 72 2.25 8.68 0.72
N ARG A 73 2.41 9.36 -0.42
CA ARG A 73 1.61 10.55 -0.77
C ARG A 73 0.12 10.22 -0.87
N ASP A 74 -0.70 11.25 -0.80
CA ASP A 74 -2.13 11.10 -1.07
C ASP A 74 -2.36 10.62 -2.50
N ALA A 75 -3.39 9.80 -2.66
CA ALA A 75 -3.69 9.05 -3.88
C ALA A 75 -2.66 8.02 -4.37
N ALA A 76 -1.56 7.76 -3.64
CA ALA A 76 -0.60 6.71 -3.98
C ALA A 76 -1.21 5.29 -4.00
N GLY A 77 -2.19 5.01 -3.14
CA GLY A 77 -2.97 3.77 -3.17
C GLY A 77 -2.91 2.90 -1.91
N LYS A 78 -2.60 3.48 -0.76
CA LYS A 78 -2.48 2.80 0.56
C LYS A 78 -3.68 1.91 0.89
N GLY A 79 -4.84 2.49 1.20
CA GLY A 79 -6.05 1.71 1.50
C GLY A 79 -6.51 0.78 0.37
N GLY A 80 -6.19 1.10 -0.89
CA GLY A 80 -6.48 0.19 -2.01
C GLY A 80 -5.59 -1.06 -2.04
N SER A 81 -4.38 -0.97 -1.47
CA SER A 81 -3.46 -2.09 -1.31
C SER A 81 -3.82 -2.90 -0.08
N ILE A 82 -4.03 -2.25 1.06
CA ILE A 82 -4.51 -2.88 2.29
C ILE A 82 -5.80 -3.69 2.04
N ARG A 83 -6.74 -3.15 1.27
CA ARG A 83 -7.97 -3.87 0.91
C ARG A 83 -7.69 -5.21 0.19
N ARG A 84 -6.64 -5.29 -0.64
CA ARG A 84 -6.29 -6.53 -1.34
C ARG A 84 -5.54 -7.52 -0.46
N PHE A 85 -4.77 -7.04 0.51
CA PHE A 85 -4.21 -7.91 1.56
C PHE A 85 -5.31 -8.56 2.39
N THR A 86 -6.28 -7.74 2.84
CA THR A 86 -7.25 -8.12 3.88
C THR A 86 -8.49 -8.83 3.35
N GLU A 87 -8.69 -8.89 2.03
CA GLU A 87 -9.90 -9.38 1.37
C GLU A 87 -10.32 -10.80 1.78
N HIS A 88 -9.34 -11.68 2.06
CA HIS A 88 -9.57 -13.10 2.39
C HIS A 88 -8.89 -13.53 3.70
N LEU A 89 -8.34 -12.59 4.48
CA LEU A 89 -7.73 -12.91 5.77
C LEU A 89 -8.81 -13.08 6.85
N ASN A 90 -8.57 -13.97 7.80
CA ASN A 90 -9.42 -14.17 8.96
C ASN A 90 -9.41 -12.89 9.84
N PRO A 91 -10.56 -12.23 10.06
CA PRO A 91 -10.62 -10.98 10.81
C PRO A 91 -10.32 -11.12 12.31
N ARG A 92 -10.24 -12.35 12.85
CA ARG A 92 -9.93 -12.58 14.28
C ARG A 92 -8.45 -12.41 14.61
N THR A 93 -7.57 -12.62 13.64
CA THR A 93 -6.11 -12.53 13.79
C THR A 93 -5.51 -11.50 12.84
N MET A 94 -6.34 -10.59 12.33
CA MET A 94 -5.95 -9.48 11.48
C MET A 94 -6.69 -8.22 11.91
N ARG A 95 -5.97 -7.09 11.99
CA ARG A 95 -6.56 -5.78 12.26
C ARG A 95 -6.10 -4.73 11.25
N LEU A 96 -6.98 -3.76 10.99
CA LEU A 96 -6.67 -2.55 10.24
C LEU A 96 -6.73 -1.35 11.18
N VAL A 97 -5.62 -0.63 11.31
CA VAL A 97 -5.48 0.58 12.11
C VAL A 97 -5.49 1.78 11.16
N ALA A 98 -6.50 2.64 11.32
CA ALA A 98 -6.64 3.89 10.59
C ALA A 98 -7.07 4.99 11.57
N LEU A 99 -6.12 5.48 12.37
CA LEU A 99 -6.41 6.46 13.42
C LEU A 99 -6.80 7.82 12.83
N ASN A 100 -7.80 8.45 13.44
CA ASN A 100 -8.16 9.84 13.17
C ASN A 100 -7.12 10.82 13.73
N LYS A 101 -7.30 12.12 13.43
CA LYS A 101 -6.52 13.20 14.07
C LYS A 101 -6.51 13.02 15.61
N PRO A 102 -5.38 13.27 16.29
CA PRO A 102 -5.29 13.11 17.73
C PRO A 102 -6.27 14.05 18.45
N THR A 103 -6.91 13.55 19.50
CA THR A 103 -7.68 14.33 20.47
C THR A 103 -6.78 15.28 21.27
N GLU A 104 -7.36 16.26 21.97
CA GLU A 104 -6.57 17.16 22.82
C GLU A 104 -5.78 16.41 23.90
N VAL A 105 -6.37 15.34 24.46
CA VAL A 105 -5.68 14.47 25.42
C VAL A 105 -4.51 13.74 24.75
N GLU A 106 -4.70 13.14 23.57
CA GLU A 106 -3.62 12.45 22.83
C GLU A 106 -2.51 13.41 22.38
N LYS A 107 -2.82 14.69 22.10
CA LYS A 107 -1.80 15.71 21.80
C LYS A 107 -0.92 16.04 23.01
N GLY A 108 -1.46 15.93 24.23
CA GLY A 108 -0.73 16.09 25.48
C GLY A 108 0.05 14.85 25.93
N GLN A 109 -0.19 13.70 25.32
CA GLN A 109 0.51 12.44 25.61
C GLN A 109 1.86 12.35 24.89
N TRP A 110 2.65 11.36 25.28
CA TRP A 110 3.77 10.94 24.44
C TRP A 110 3.26 10.44 23.09
N TYR A 111 3.88 10.89 22.00
CA TYR A 111 3.34 10.72 20.65
C TYR A 111 3.07 9.27 20.25
N PHE A 112 3.94 8.34 20.65
CA PHE A 112 3.83 6.92 20.31
C PHE A 112 2.75 6.21 21.14
N GLN A 113 2.31 6.78 22.26
CA GLN A 113 1.41 6.11 23.22
C GLN A 113 0.12 5.61 22.58
N ARG A 114 -0.50 6.39 21.68
CA ARG A 114 -1.72 5.98 20.99
C ARG A 114 -1.48 4.85 19.98
N TYR A 115 -0.29 4.77 19.39
CA TYR A 115 0.07 3.75 18.42
C TYR A 115 0.50 2.44 19.09
N ILE A 116 1.12 2.52 20.28
CA ILE A 116 1.51 1.35 21.09
C ILE A 116 0.29 0.48 21.40
N LYS A 117 -0.85 1.11 21.71
CA LYS A 117 -2.13 0.42 21.95
C LYS A 117 -2.60 -0.43 20.77
N GLU A 118 -2.13 -0.12 19.58
CA GLU A 118 -2.56 -0.74 18.33
C GLU A 118 -1.57 -1.81 17.82
N LEU A 119 -0.45 -2.02 18.50
CA LEU A 119 0.56 -3.01 18.10
C LEU A 119 -0.02 -4.44 18.08
N PRO A 120 0.53 -5.33 17.23
CA PRO A 120 0.07 -6.71 17.11
C PRO A 120 0.22 -7.50 18.42
N ASN A 121 -0.85 -8.18 18.83
CA ASN A 121 -0.79 -9.23 19.86
C ASN A 121 -0.14 -10.50 19.29
N PRO A 122 0.32 -11.45 20.14
CA PRO A 122 0.80 -12.75 19.68
C PRO A 122 -0.18 -13.42 18.71
N GLY A 123 0.31 -13.75 17.51
CA GLY A 123 -0.49 -14.37 16.45
C GLY A 123 -1.26 -13.40 15.56
N GLU A 124 -1.09 -12.09 15.72
CA GLU A 124 -1.74 -11.07 14.90
C GLU A 124 -0.85 -10.51 13.78
N ILE A 125 -1.49 -10.20 12.66
CA ILE A 125 -0.97 -9.28 11.64
C ILE A 125 -1.82 -7.99 11.61
N VAL A 126 -1.17 -6.84 11.77
CA VAL A 126 -1.82 -5.54 11.86
C VAL A 126 -1.36 -4.65 10.70
N PHE A 127 -2.33 -4.11 9.96
CA PHE A 127 -2.10 -3.20 8.84
C PHE A 127 -2.36 -1.76 9.30
N PHE A 128 -1.38 -0.88 9.13
CA PHE A 128 -1.48 0.54 9.46
C PHE A 128 -1.70 1.36 8.16
N ASP A 129 -2.89 1.96 7.98
CA ASP A 129 -3.13 2.98 6.94
C ASP A 129 -2.72 4.34 7.50
N ARG A 130 -1.46 4.73 7.20
CA ARG A 130 -0.68 5.69 7.97
C ARG A 130 -0.34 5.20 9.38
N SER A 131 0.64 5.83 9.99
CA SER A 131 1.26 5.39 11.24
C SER A 131 1.82 6.57 12.04
N TRP A 132 2.70 6.28 13.01
CA TRP A 132 3.51 7.29 13.68
C TRP A 132 4.35 8.15 12.70
N TYR A 133 4.58 7.69 11.47
CA TYR A 133 5.22 8.50 10.44
C TYR A 133 4.40 9.69 9.92
N ASN A 134 3.16 9.88 10.39
CA ASN A 134 2.45 11.15 10.22
C ASN A 134 3.30 12.35 10.67
N ARG A 135 4.04 12.23 11.79
CA ARG A 135 4.93 13.28 12.29
C ARG A 135 6.20 13.47 11.48
N ALA A 136 6.59 12.49 10.67
CA ALA A 136 7.77 12.62 9.82
C ALA A 136 7.48 13.43 8.56
N VAL A 137 6.23 13.43 8.08
CA VAL A 137 5.88 13.99 6.77
C VAL A 137 4.69 14.93 6.84
N VAL A 138 3.48 14.43 7.10
CA VAL A 138 2.25 15.22 6.97
C VAL A 138 2.20 16.36 8.00
N GLU A 139 2.51 16.07 9.27
CA GLU A 139 2.45 17.08 10.33
C GLU A 139 3.39 18.28 10.07
N PRO A 140 4.69 18.11 9.77
CA PRO A 140 5.56 19.27 9.53
C PRO A 140 5.30 19.96 8.19
N VAL A 141 4.83 19.24 7.16
CA VAL A 141 4.41 19.87 5.90
C VAL A 141 3.23 20.81 6.12
N MET A 142 2.23 20.37 6.89
CA MET A 142 0.98 21.09 7.11
C MET A 142 0.99 22.01 8.35
N GLY A 143 2.07 22.00 9.15
CA GLY A 143 2.19 22.80 10.37
C GLY A 143 1.38 22.26 11.56
N PHE A 144 1.14 20.95 11.62
CA PHE A 144 0.42 20.29 12.72
C PHE A 144 1.34 19.87 13.89
N CYS A 145 2.65 20.03 13.74
CA CYS A 145 3.61 19.88 14.82
C CYS A 145 4.62 21.03 14.80
N THR A 146 5.21 21.32 15.95
CA THR A 146 6.34 22.24 16.08
C THR A 146 7.62 21.61 15.52
N GLU A 147 8.60 22.44 15.18
CA GLU A 147 9.92 21.97 14.72
C GLU A 147 10.60 21.09 15.79
N ASN A 148 10.45 21.43 17.07
CA ASN A 148 11.00 20.63 18.16
C ASN A 148 10.33 19.25 18.26
N GLN A 149 9.01 19.16 18.10
CA GLN A 149 8.30 17.88 18.06
C GLN A 149 8.74 17.01 16.89
N TYR A 150 8.94 17.60 15.70
CA TYR A 150 9.45 16.91 14.52
C TYR A 150 10.86 16.36 14.75
N LYS A 151 11.80 17.21 15.18
CA LYS A 151 13.19 16.79 15.46
C LYS A 151 13.25 15.71 16.52
N LYS A 152 12.50 15.87 17.62
CA LYS A 152 12.40 14.87 18.68
C LYS A 152 11.84 13.54 18.16
N PHE A 153 10.82 13.57 17.32
CA PHE A 153 10.28 12.35 16.70
C PHE A 153 11.32 11.61 15.86
N LEU A 154 12.07 12.32 15.01
CA LEU A 154 13.08 11.69 14.15
C LEU A 154 14.21 11.01 14.93
N VAL A 155 14.53 11.51 16.12
CA VAL A 155 15.48 10.86 17.04
C VAL A 155 14.84 9.67 17.74
N GLN A 156 13.57 9.77 18.15
CA GLN A 156 12.90 8.72 18.91
C GLN A 156 12.43 7.53 18.08
N VAL A 157 12.02 7.72 16.82
CA VAL A 157 11.38 6.66 16.05
C VAL A 157 12.29 5.46 15.76
N PRO A 158 13.59 5.59 15.44
CA PRO A 158 14.46 4.42 15.27
C PRO A 158 14.59 3.63 16.57
N GLU A 159 14.80 4.31 17.70
CA GLU A 159 14.88 3.66 19.02
C GLU A 159 13.57 2.97 19.41
N PHE A 160 12.43 3.61 19.13
CA PHE A 160 11.11 3.00 19.32
C PHE A 160 10.97 1.71 18.50
N GLU A 161 11.32 1.75 17.22
CA GLU A 161 11.26 0.56 16.35
C GLU A 161 12.30 -0.49 16.73
N HIS A 162 13.45 -0.09 17.28
CA HIS A 162 14.47 -1.00 17.79
C HIS A 162 13.96 -1.81 18.97
N MET A 163 13.31 -1.16 19.96
CA MET A 163 12.69 -1.86 21.08
C MET A 163 11.64 -2.88 20.61
N LEU A 164 10.84 -2.53 19.59
CA LEU A 164 9.85 -3.44 19.02
C LEU A 164 10.52 -4.61 18.29
N TYR A 165 11.61 -4.36 17.58
CA TYR A 165 12.40 -5.38 16.91
C TYR A 165 13.02 -6.37 17.90
N GLU A 166 13.62 -5.88 18.99
CA GLU A 166 14.21 -6.72 20.05
C GLU A 166 13.15 -7.56 20.77
N ASP A 167 11.94 -7.02 20.95
CA ASP A 167 10.79 -7.77 21.47
C ASP A 167 10.25 -8.79 20.44
N GLY A 168 10.68 -8.76 19.18
CA GLY A 168 10.30 -9.72 18.15
C GLY A 168 9.04 -9.35 17.35
N VAL A 169 8.67 -8.07 17.35
CA VAL A 169 7.67 -7.52 16.41
C VAL A 169 8.32 -7.36 15.04
N VAL A 170 7.75 -7.99 14.02
CA VAL A 170 8.20 -7.83 12.62
C VAL A 170 7.53 -6.58 12.03
N ILE A 171 8.32 -5.56 11.73
CA ILE A 171 7.84 -4.31 11.13
C ILE A 171 8.21 -4.28 9.64
N ILE A 172 7.20 -4.12 8.78
CA ILE A 172 7.38 -3.95 7.33
C ILE A 172 6.87 -2.56 6.95
N LYS A 173 7.77 -1.68 6.49
CA LYS A 173 7.45 -0.28 6.17
C LYS A 173 7.42 -0.03 4.67
N PHE A 174 6.24 0.19 4.12
CA PHE A 174 6.06 0.58 2.73
C PHE A 174 5.93 2.09 2.57
N TRP A 175 6.70 2.66 1.64
CA TRP A 175 6.43 3.97 1.06
C TRP A 175 5.91 3.81 -0.36
N LEU A 176 4.64 4.15 -0.57
CA LEU A 176 4.02 4.15 -1.89
C LEU A 176 4.38 5.43 -2.65
N SER A 177 5.33 5.32 -3.59
CA SER A 177 5.78 6.41 -4.48
C SER A 177 4.88 6.50 -5.71
N ILE A 178 4.47 7.71 -6.04
CA ILE A 178 3.59 8.06 -7.16
C ILE A 178 4.17 9.31 -7.81
N SER A 179 4.12 9.42 -9.14
CA SER A 179 4.58 10.65 -9.80
C SER A 179 3.59 11.80 -9.59
N LYS A 180 4.07 13.05 -9.65
CA LYS A 180 3.24 14.25 -9.50
C LYS A 180 2.08 14.28 -10.50
N THR A 181 2.37 13.90 -11.75
CA THR A 181 1.42 13.80 -12.86
C THR A 181 0.32 12.76 -12.61
N GLU A 182 0.70 11.57 -12.12
CA GLU A 182 -0.25 10.50 -11.83
C GLU A 182 -1.09 10.82 -10.59
N GLN A 183 -0.53 11.50 -9.59
CA GLN A 183 -1.29 12.00 -8.45
C GLN A 183 -2.38 12.98 -8.90
N LEU A 184 -2.02 13.98 -9.73
CA LEU A 184 -2.98 14.95 -10.27
C LEU A 184 -4.09 14.25 -11.05
N ARG A 185 -3.73 13.31 -11.94
CA ARG A 185 -4.70 12.52 -12.70
C ARG A 185 -5.67 11.77 -11.79
N ARG A 186 -5.18 11.17 -10.69
CA ARG A 186 -6.03 10.46 -9.72
C ARG A 186 -6.93 11.40 -8.92
N PHE A 187 -6.47 12.60 -8.59
CA PHE A 187 -7.31 13.62 -7.95
C PHE A 187 -8.47 14.05 -8.85
N ASN A 188 -8.18 14.36 -10.12
CA ASN A 188 -9.22 14.71 -11.10
C ASN A 188 -10.23 13.56 -11.28
N ALA A 189 -9.75 12.32 -11.39
CA ALA A 189 -10.62 11.14 -11.51
C ALA A 189 -11.50 10.89 -10.26
N ARG A 190 -11.03 11.26 -9.05
CA ARG A 190 -11.85 11.16 -7.81
C ARG A 190 -12.94 12.20 -7.76
N ASN A 191 -12.67 13.43 -8.23
CA ASN A 191 -13.65 14.51 -8.22
C ASN A 191 -14.85 14.20 -9.13
N ASN A 192 -14.57 13.49 -10.24
CA ASN A 192 -15.57 13.07 -11.23
C ASN A 192 -16.32 11.78 -10.85
N ASP A 193 -15.96 11.12 -9.75
CA ASP A 193 -16.57 9.87 -9.31
C ASP A 193 -17.30 10.07 -7.97
N PRO A 194 -18.65 10.07 -7.94
CA PRO A 194 -19.43 10.27 -6.71
C PRO A 194 -19.05 9.32 -5.58
N LEU A 195 -18.66 8.07 -5.89
CA LEU A 195 -18.28 7.05 -4.90
C LEU A 195 -16.90 7.28 -4.28
N LYS A 196 -16.10 8.18 -4.87
CA LYS A 196 -14.74 8.50 -4.43
C LYS A 196 -14.59 9.95 -3.95
N ARG A 197 -15.63 10.77 -4.09
CA ARG A 197 -15.61 12.20 -3.69
C ARG A 197 -15.23 12.40 -2.23
N TRP A 198 -15.67 11.52 -1.33
CA TRP A 198 -15.32 11.56 0.09
C TRP A 198 -13.81 11.40 0.36
N LYS A 199 -13.04 10.86 -0.59
CA LYS A 199 -11.57 10.69 -0.48
C LYS A 199 -10.79 11.96 -0.83
N PHE A 200 -11.46 13.10 -0.82
CA PHE A 200 -10.92 14.38 -1.23
C PHE A 200 -11.13 15.39 -0.10
N SER A 201 -10.02 15.82 0.50
CA SER A 201 -9.98 16.82 1.54
C SER A 201 -9.32 18.12 1.03
N PRO A 202 -9.55 19.26 1.69
CA PRO A 202 -8.82 20.50 1.41
C PRO A 202 -7.29 20.33 1.56
N VAL A 203 -6.84 19.41 2.42
CA VAL A 203 -5.43 19.04 2.62
C VAL A 203 -4.86 18.39 1.35
N ASP A 204 -5.62 17.53 0.69
CA ASP A 204 -5.18 16.82 -0.52
C ASP A 204 -4.90 17.78 -1.69
N LYS A 205 -5.67 18.87 -1.82
CA LYS A 205 -5.44 19.92 -2.84
C LYS A 205 -4.06 20.56 -2.68
N LYS A 206 -3.69 20.88 -1.43
CA LYS A 206 -2.37 21.46 -1.11
C LYS A 206 -1.23 20.49 -1.38
N GLY A 207 -1.48 19.18 -1.47
CA GLY A 207 -0.44 18.18 -1.75
C GLY A 207 0.26 18.37 -3.10
N GLN A 208 -0.42 18.94 -4.10
CA GLN A 208 0.20 19.28 -5.39
C GLN A 208 1.07 20.55 -5.32
N GLU A 209 0.62 21.55 -4.57
CA GLU A 209 1.36 22.81 -4.35
C GLU A 209 2.60 22.58 -3.48
N LEU A 210 2.44 21.81 -2.40
CA LEU A 210 3.50 21.49 -1.44
C LEU A 210 4.34 20.28 -1.83
N TRP A 211 4.35 19.91 -3.12
CA TRP A 211 5.02 18.70 -3.61
C TRP A 211 6.46 18.58 -3.13
N ASP A 212 7.24 19.65 -3.30
CA ASP A 212 8.67 19.69 -2.97
C ASP A 212 8.90 19.67 -1.45
N LYS A 213 8.01 20.31 -0.68
CA LYS A 213 8.04 20.23 0.79
C LYS A 213 7.79 18.79 1.25
N TYR A 214 6.82 18.10 0.67
CA TYR A 214 6.59 16.67 0.92
C TYR A 214 7.81 15.81 0.53
N THR A 215 8.47 16.13 -0.60
CA THR A 215 9.69 15.43 -1.03
C THR A 215 10.80 15.58 0.00
N PHE A 216 11.06 16.81 0.46
CA PHE A 216 12.06 17.11 1.48
C PHE A 216 11.84 16.29 2.77
N TYR A 217 10.64 16.33 3.34
CA TYR A 217 10.35 15.59 4.58
C TYR A 217 10.36 14.06 4.39
N LYS A 218 9.98 13.57 3.20
CA LYS A 218 10.14 12.15 2.84
C LYS A 218 11.62 11.75 2.85
N ASP A 219 12.48 12.54 2.23
CA ASP A 219 13.91 12.23 2.13
C ASP A 219 14.60 12.28 3.50
N GLU A 220 14.26 13.27 4.34
CA GLU A 220 14.70 13.34 5.74
C GLU A 220 14.23 12.11 6.53
N MET A 221 12.95 11.74 6.41
CA MET A 221 12.40 10.54 7.05
C MET A 221 13.18 9.29 6.65
N PHE A 222 13.45 9.08 5.36
CA PHE A 222 14.21 7.92 4.91
C PHE A 222 15.64 7.92 5.43
N SER A 223 16.34 9.05 5.31
CA SER A 223 17.73 9.18 5.74
C SER A 223 17.91 8.89 7.23
N LYS A 224 16.96 9.33 8.07
CA LYS A 224 17.06 9.18 9.53
C LYS A 224 16.46 7.89 10.09
N THR A 225 15.57 7.22 9.35
CA THR A 225 14.74 6.13 9.91
C THR A 225 14.76 4.85 9.09
N HIS A 226 15.56 4.79 8.02
CA HIS A 226 15.89 3.53 7.37
C HIS A 226 17.01 2.83 8.16
N THR A 227 16.71 1.67 8.72
CA THR A 227 17.68 0.85 9.45
C THR A 227 17.74 -0.57 8.89
N THR A 228 18.73 -1.36 9.30
CA THR A 228 18.86 -2.76 8.88
C THR A 228 17.74 -3.64 9.43
N TYR A 229 17.29 -3.36 10.67
CA TYR A 229 16.22 -4.10 11.35
C TYR A 229 14.81 -3.60 11.01
N SER A 230 14.67 -2.34 10.60
CA SER A 230 13.39 -1.73 10.18
C SER A 230 13.60 -0.93 8.89
N PRO A 231 13.81 -1.62 7.75
CA PRO A 231 14.11 -0.96 6.48
C PRO A 231 12.86 -0.34 5.86
N TRP A 232 13.04 0.81 5.21
CA TRP A 232 12.06 1.38 4.30
C TRP A 232 12.07 0.69 2.94
N ILE A 233 10.87 0.34 2.48
CA ILE A 233 10.59 -0.31 1.21
C ILE A 233 9.78 0.64 0.33
N ALA A 234 10.42 1.19 -0.68
CA ALA A 234 9.76 2.05 -1.66
C ALA A 234 9.09 1.22 -2.75
N VAL A 235 7.85 1.58 -3.09
CA VAL A 235 7.04 0.88 -4.09
C VAL A 235 6.56 1.86 -5.15
N LYS A 236 6.89 1.62 -6.42
CA LYS A 236 6.35 2.41 -7.54
C LYS A 236 4.88 2.08 -7.74
N THR A 237 4.02 3.09 -7.64
CA THR A 237 2.55 2.89 -7.60
C THR A 237 1.77 3.48 -8.75
N ASN A 238 2.43 3.99 -9.80
CA ASN A 238 1.73 4.53 -10.97
C ASN A 238 0.78 3.47 -11.59
N ASP A 239 1.25 2.23 -11.69
CA ASP A 239 0.37 1.06 -11.86
C ASP A 239 -0.08 0.52 -10.49
N LYS A 240 -1.35 0.79 -10.13
CA LYS A 240 -1.94 0.30 -8.88
C LYS A 240 -1.99 -1.22 -8.79
N LYS A 241 -2.27 -1.91 -9.90
CA LYS A 241 -2.43 -3.35 -9.92
C LYS A 241 -1.10 -4.04 -9.66
N LYS A 242 -0.06 -3.60 -10.38
CA LYS A 242 1.31 -4.08 -10.16
C LYS A 242 1.76 -3.82 -8.73
N ALA A 243 1.62 -2.58 -8.24
CA ALA A 243 2.04 -2.23 -6.88
C ALA A 243 1.40 -3.10 -5.79
N ARG A 244 0.12 -3.47 -5.91
CA ARG A 244 -0.57 -4.33 -4.94
C ARG A 244 0.07 -5.72 -4.88
N ILE A 245 0.23 -6.35 -6.04
CA ILE A 245 0.85 -7.67 -6.18
C ILE A 245 2.26 -7.65 -5.57
N GLU A 246 3.04 -6.62 -5.89
CA GLU A 246 4.42 -6.54 -5.43
C GLU A 246 4.55 -6.24 -3.93
N CYS A 247 3.61 -5.46 -3.34
CA CYS A 247 3.55 -5.33 -1.89
C CYS A 247 3.29 -6.68 -1.22
N ILE A 248 2.34 -7.46 -1.75
CA ILE A 248 2.00 -8.79 -1.20
C ILE A 248 3.18 -9.74 -1.30
N ARG A 249 3.83 -9.81 -2.47
CA ARG A 249 5.07 -10.57 -2.67
C ARG A 249 6.13 -10.17 -1.66
N HIS A 250 6.37 -8.88 -1.47
CA HIS A 250 7.36 -8.41 -0.50
C HIS A 250 7.05 -8.90 0.92
N VAL A 251 5.80 -8.82 1.39
CA VAL A 251 5.42 -9.35 2.71
C VAL A 251 5.66 -10.86 2.76
N LEU A 252 5.13 -11.63 1.80
CA LEU A 252 5.29 -13.09 1.75
C LEU A 252 6.76 -13.52 1.68
N SER A 253 7.62 -12.75 1.04
CA SER A 253 9.05 -13.05 0.93
C SER A 253 9.79 -12.92 2.26
N GLN A 254 9.29 -12.13 3.23
CA GLN A 254 9.94 -11.93 4.53
C GLN A 254 9.79 -13.12 5.49
N PHE A 255 8.94 -14.10 5.20
CA PHE A 255 8.62 -15.20 6.11
C PHE A 255 8.91 -16.57 5.50
N ASN A 256 9.25 -17.54 6.35
CA ASN A 256 9.38 -18.94 5.96
C ASN A 256 8.20 -19.76 6.53
N TYR A 257 7.01 -19.56 5.96
CA TYR A 257 5.79 -20.24 6.41
C TYR A 257 5.63 -21.61 5.75
N GLU A 258 4.89 -22.48 6.42
CA GLU A 258 4.59 -23.85 5.97
C GLU A 258 3.86 -23.83 4.62
N GLY A 259 4.32 -24.65 3.66
CA GLY A 259 3.75 -24.75 2.31
C GLY A 259 4.13 -23.61 1.34
N LYS A 260 5.13 -22.77 1.68
CA LYS A 260 5.64 -21.70 0.81
C LYS A 260 6.35 -22.22 -0.44
N GLU A 261 7.12 -23.31 -0.32
CA GLU A 261 7.90 -23.89 -1.42
C GLU A 261 7.01 -24.51 -2.51
N GLU A 262 5.79 -24.89 -2.15
CA GLU A 262 4.76 -25.43 -3.06
C GLU A 262 3.89 -24.34 -3.72
N SER A 263 4.28 -23.06 -3.56
CA SER A 263 3.53 -21.94 -4.12
C SER A 263 3.38 -22.08 -5.63
N LYS A 264 2.16 -21.87 -6.13
CA LYS A 264 1.83 -21.86 -7.56
C LYS A 264 2.14 -20.53 -8.24
N THR A 265 2.75 -19.59 -7.51
CA THR A 265 3.16 -18.29 -8.04
C THR A 265 4.51 -17.82 -7.48
N ILE A 266 5.10 -16.82 -8.15
CA ILE A 266 6.32 -16.15 -7.72
C ILE A 266 6.02 -15.28 -6.49
N LEU A 267 6.79 -15.52 -5.43
CA LEU A 267 6.68 -14.79 -4.16
C LEU A 267 7.74 -13.71 -3.98
N ASN A 268 8.77 -13.68 -4.82
CA ASN A 268 9.78 -12.63 -4.77
C ASN A 268 9.29 -11.39 -5.52
N PRO A 269 9.41 -10.18 -4.93
CA PRO A 269 8.95 -8.97 -5.60
C PRO A 269 9.87 -8.56 -6.75
N ASP A 270 9.29 -7.91 -7.77
CA ASP A 270 10.02 -7.30 -8.89
C ASP A 270 10.88 -6.14 -8.38
N PRO A 271 12.23 -6.23 -8.50
CA PRO A 271 13.14 -5.21 -7.99
C PRO A 271 13.01 -3.86 -8.72
N ASN A 272 12.35 -3.81 -9.88
CA ASN A 272 12.07 -2.56 -10.60
C ASN A 272 10.88 -1.80 -10.02
N VAL A 273 10.05 -2.47 -9.21
CA VAL A 273 8.85 -1.92 -8.57
C VAL A 273 9.06 -1.72 -7.07
N VAL A 274 9.68 -2.70 -6.40
CA VAL A 274 9.89 -2.70 -4.95
C VAL A 274 11.39 -2.62 -4.67
N MET A 275 11.81 -1.58 -3.97
CA MET A 275 13.22 -1.29 -3.71
C MET A 275 13.44 -0.93 -2.25
N ARG A 276 14.55 -1.39 -1.66
CA ARG A 276 15.05 -0.83 -0.40
C ARG A 276 15.61 0.57 -0.67
N TYR A 277 15.35 1.51 0.24
CA TYR A 277 15.71 2.93 0.07
C TYR A 277 17.15 3.18 -0.43
N TYR A 278 18.16 2.53 0.16
CA TYR A 278 19.57 2.73 -0.25
C TYR A 278 19.87 2.37 -1.73
N ARG A 279 19.01 1.59 -2.40
CA ARG A 279 19.14 1.28 -3.84
C ARG A 279 18.35 2.24 -4.75
N SER A 280 17.64 3.21 -4.18
CA SER A 280 16.60 3.98 -4.87
C SER A 280 16.77 5.51 -4.81
N VAL A 281 17.89 5.98 -4.25
CA VAL A 281 18.18 7.41 -4.00
C VAL A 281 18.02 8.27 -5.26
N ASN A 282 18.23 7.72 -6.46
CA ASN A 282 18.14 8.45 -7.74
C ASN A 282 16.90 8.08 -8.60
N HIS A 283 15.94 7.28 -8.10
CA HIS A 283 14.89 6.67 -8.94
C HIS A 283 13.45 6.78 -8.41
N LEU A 284 13.22 7.58 -7.36
CA LEU A 284 11.92 7.70 -6.71
C LEU A 284 11.39 9.13 -6.69
N ASP A 285 10.52 9.39 -7.66
CA ASP A 285 9.58 10.50 -7.85
C ASP A 285 9.82 11.31 -9.14
#